data_AF-A0A398D1Q9-F1
#
_entry.id   AF-A0A398D1Q9-F1
#
_cell.length_a   1.000
_cell.length_b   1.000
_cell.length_c   1.000
_cell.angle_alpha   90.00
_cell.angle_beta   90.00
_cell.angle_gamma   90.00
#
_symmetry.space_group_name_H-M   'P 1'
#
loop_
_entity.id
_entity.type
_entity.pdbx_description
1 polymer ?
#
loop_
_entity_poly.entity_id
_entity_poly.type
_entity_poly.pdbx_seq_one_letter_code
_entity_poly.pdbx_strand_id
1 'polypeptide(L)'
;MKKRAIVIVLDSVGIGEAKDAFMYGDGGSDTLRHIYKSVPGFRLPHLEELGLKYLLDRHFDSPTGSFGIMEEKARGKDSISGHWEMMGLTLTKPFPTYPNGFPPEVIDAF
;
A
#
# COMPACT_ATOMS: atom_id res chain seq x y z
N MET A 1 -28.29 -12.41 -13.77
CA MET A 1 -27.57 -11.64 -12.71
C MET A 1 -26.49 -10.80 -13.39
N LYS A 2 -26.38 -9.50 -13.14
CA LYS A 2 -25.30 -8.68 -13.74
C LYS A 2 -23.96 -9.12 -13.15
N LYS A 3 -22.92 -9.23 -13.99
CA LYS A 3 -21.53 -9.42 -13.53
C LYS A 3 -21.12 -8.16 -12.75
N ARG A 4 -20.59 -8.34 -11.54
CA ARG A 4 -20.16 -7.25 -10.65
C ARG A 4 -18.76 -7.56 -10.16
N ALA A 5 -17.94 -6.53 -10.03
CA ALA A 5 -16.69 -6.56 -9.27
C ALA A 5 -16.85 -5.63 -8.08
N ILE A 6 -16.34 -6.04 -6.91
CA ILE A 6 -16.27 -5.21 -5.71
C ILE A 6 -14.79 -5.05 -5.40
N VAL A 7 -14.32 -3.82 -5.39
CA VAL A 7 -12.93 -3.48 -5.06
C VAL A 7 -12.93 -2.85 -3.68
N ILE A 8 -12.13 -3.40 -2.77
CA ILE A 8 -11.97 -2.91 -1.40
C ILE A 8 -10.52 -2.49 -1.23
N VAL A 9 -10.30 -1.23 -0.87
CA VAL A 9 -8.98 -0.69 -0.57
C VAL A 9 -8.86 -0.54 0.94
N LEU A 10 -7.89 -1.26 1.52
CA LEU A 10 -7.48 -1.06 2.91
C LEU A 10 -6.37 -0.01 2.90
N ASP A 11 -6.74 1.27 3.04
CA ASP A 11 -5.80 2.38 2.87
C ASP A 11 -4.63 2.25 3.85
N SER A 12 -3.42 2.50 3.36
CA SER A 12 -2.11 2.37 4.05
C SER A 12 -1.69 0.98 4.53
N VAL A 13 -2.43 -0.10 4.23
CA VAL A 13 -2.08 -1.47 4.64
C VAL A 13 -1.03 -2.09 3.70
N GLY A 14 0.23 -1.67 3.85
CA GLY A 14 1.38 -2.23 3.13
C GLY A 14 1.84 -3.60 3.67
N ILE A 15 2.50 -4.40 2.82
CA ILE A 15 2.98 -5.76 3.14
C ILE A 15 4.48 -5.96 2.86
N GLY A 16 5.27 -4.98 3.28
CA GLY A 16 6.73 -4.94 3.12
C GLY A 16 7.19 -3.76 2.28
N GLU A 17 8.49 -3.50 2.32
CA GLU A 17 9.11 -2.40 1.60
C GLU A 17 9.11 -2.67 0.09
N ALA A 18 8.88 -1.63 -0.71
CA ALA A 18 9.05 -1.68 -2.16
C ALA A 18 10.54 -1.74 -2.54
N LYS A 19 10.86 -2.18 -3.76
CA LYS A 19 12.27 -2.28 -4.21
C LYS A 19 12.98 -0.93 -4.24
N ASP A 20 12.23 0.15 -4.42
CA ASP A 20 12.71 1.53 -4.46
C ASP A 20 12.47 2.29 -3.15
N ALA A 21 12.09 1.61 -2.05
CA ALA A 21 11.82 2.24 -0.75
C ALA A 21 12.98 3.13 -0.25
N PHE A 22 14.22 2.79 -0.60
CA PHE A 22 15.41 3.60 -0.27
C PHE A 22 15.37 5.01 -0.88
N MET A 23 14.69 5.21 -2.01
CA MET A 23 14.50 6.52 -2.65
C MET A 23 13.57 7.43 -1.83
N TYR A 24 12.74 6.85 -0.97
CA TYR A 24 11.75 7.56 -0.16
C TYR A 24 12.10 7.61 1.33
N GLY A 25 13.25 7.05 1.72
CA GLY A 25 13.66 6.93 3.12
C GLY A 25 12.88 5.88 3.91
N ASP A 26 12.19 4.96 3.24
CA ASP A 26 11.27 3.98 3.85
C ASP A 26 11.88 2.57 3.97
N GLY A 27 13.21 2.48 4.00
CA GLY A 27 13.91 1.20 4.15
C GLY A 27 13.50 0.46 5.43
N GLY A 28 13.16 -0.81 5.31
CA GLY A 28 12.67 -1.66 6.39
C GLY A 28 11.18 -1.47 6.74
N SER A 29 10.43 -0.66 6.00
CA SER A 29 9.00 -0.49 6.22
C SER A 29 8.23 -1.79 5.96
N ASP A 30 7.37 -2.20 6.88
CA ASP A 30 6.47 -3.35 6.71
C ASP A 30 5.27 -3.24 7.64
N THR A 31 4.26 -2.46 7.21
CA THR A 31 3.09 -2.14 8.04
C THR A 31 2.43 -3.39 8.62
N LEU A 32 2.01 -4.32 7.76
CA LEU A 32 1.22 -5.44 8.20
C LEU A 32 2.04 -6.45 9.02
N ARG A 33 3.29 -6.78 8.64
CA ARG A 33 4.10 -7.71 9.46
C ARG A 33 4.52 -7.08 10.78
N HIS A 34 4.78 -5.77 10.83
CA HIS A 34 5.04 -5.09 12.11
C HIS A 34 3.83 -5.13 13.03
N ILE A 35 2.61 -4.92 12.53
CA ILE A 35 1.38 -5.08 13.33
C ILE A 35 1.23 -6.53 13.83
N TYR A 36 1.34 -7.52 12.93
CA TYR A 36 1.23 -8.94 13.29
C TYR A 36 2.23 -9.37 14.38
N LYS A 37 3.45 -8.81 14.38
CA LYS A 37 4.47 -9.12 15.39
C LYS A 37 4.28 -8.36 16.69
N SER A 38 3.77 -7.13 16.63
CA SER A 38 3.70 -6.23 17.79
C SER A 38 2.40 -6.34 18.59
N VAL A 39 1.31 -6.80 17.99
CA VAL A 39 -0.01 -6.90 18.63
C VAL A 39 -0.32 -8.35 18.97
N PRO A 40 -0.26 -8.75 20.27
CA PRO A 40 -0.55 -10.13 20.66
C PRO A 40 -1.95 -10.57 20.26
N GLY A 41 -2.05 -11.72 19.60
CA GLY A 41 -3.33 -12.31 19.19
C GLY A 41 -4.01 -11.61 18.00
N PHE A 42 -3.33 -10.68 17.32
CA PHE A 42 -3.86 -10.07 16.09
C PHE A 42 -4.05 -11.13 14.99
N ARG A 43 -5.25 -11.17 14.40
CA ARG A 43 -5.65 -12.15 13.39
C ARG A 43 -6.62 -11.52 12.40
N LEU A 44 -6.50 -11.92 11.13
CA LEU A 44 -7.42 -11.55 10.06
C LEU A 44 -7.93 -12.83 9.40
N PRO A 45 -8.72 -13.66 10.11
CA PRO A 45 -8.95 -15.06 9.74
C PRO A 45 -9.47 -15.25 8.31
N HIS A 46 -10.39 -14.39 7.84
CA HIS A 46 -10.92 -14.49 6.48
C HIS A 46 -9.94 -14.01 5.40
N LEU A 47 -9.09 -13.01 5.69
CA LEU A 47 -8.03 -12.62 4.75
C LEU A 47 -6.91 -13.65 4.72
N GLU A 48 -6.61 -14.27 5.88
CA GLU A 48 -5.69 -15.40 6.00
C GLU A 48 -6.16 -16.57 5.12
N GLU A 49 -7.44 -16.96 5.18
CA GLU A 49 -8.09 -17.97 4.33
C GLU A 49 -8.03 -17.63 2.83
N LEU A 50 -8.07 -16.35 2.47
CA LEU A 50 -7.96 -15.90 1.07
C LEU A 50 -6.53 -15.94 0.53
N GLY A 51 -5.52 -16.03 1.40
CA GLY A 51 -4.11 -16.15 1.02
C GLY A 51 -3.17 -15.16 1.70
N LEU A 52 -3.66 -14.27 2.58
CA LEU A 52 -2.81 -13.32 3.30
C LEU A 52 -1.75 -14.03 4.16
N LYS A 53 -2.09 -15.17 4.76
CA LYS A 53 -1.14 -15.94 5.60
C LYS A 53 0.12 -16.30 4.83
N TYR A 54 -0.05 -16.79 3.60
CA TYR A 54 1.07 -17.12 2.71
C TYR A 54 1.98 -15.91 2.45
N LEU A 55 1.42 -14.71 2.31
CA LEU A 55 2.22 -13.50 2.13
C LEU A 55 2.99 -13.15 3.42
N LEU A 56 2.41 -13.36 4.59
CA LEU A 56 3.02 -13.01 5.87
C LEU A 56 4.15 -13.96 6.29
N ASP A 57 3.92 -15.27 6.26
CA ASP A 57 4.80 -16.28 6.86
C ASP A 57 5.20 -17.44 5.92
N ARG A 58 4.82 -17.37 4.64
CA ARG A 58 5.07 -18.42 3.61
C ARG A 58 4.45 -19.78 3.96
N HIS A 59 3.46 -19.83 4.85
CA HIS A 59 2.75 -21.05 5.18
C HIS A 59 1.60 -21.29 4.17
N PHE A 60 1.56 -22.49 3.57
CA PHE A 60 0.59 -22.83 2.54
C PHE A 60 -0.58 -23.63 3.10
N ASP A 61 -1.64 -22.93 3.47
CA ASP A 61 -2.92 -23.51 3.95
C ASP A 61 -4.00 -23.45 2.86
N SER A 62 -3.74 -24.02 1.67
CA SER A 62 -4.75 -24.18 0.60
C SER A 62 -5.69 -22.97 0.42
N PRO A 63 -5.17 -21.80 -0.01
CA PRO A 63 -5.93 -20.55 -0.02
C PRO A 63 -7.16 -20.64 -0.92
N THR A 64 -8.24 -20.03 -0.46
CA THR A 64 -9.55 -20.04 -1.15
C THR A 64 -9.66 -18.98 -2.24
N GLY A 65 -8.72 -18.04 -2.28
CA GLY A 65 -8.66 -16.95 -3.25
C GLY A 65 -7.34 -16.90 -4.03
N SER A 66 -7.32 -16.07 -5.07
CA SER A 66 -6.07 -15.67 -5.72
C SER A 66 -5.43 -14.53 -4.94
N PHE A 67 -4.11 -14.59 -4.75
CA PHE A 67 -3.36 -13.62 -3.95
C PHE A 67 -2.05 -13.25 -4.64
N GLY A 68 -1.50 -12.10 -4.27
CA GLY A 68 -0.24 -11.58 -4.80
C GLY A 68 0.12 -10.25 -4.15
N ILE A 69 1.27 -9.71 -4.54
CA ILE A 69 1.73 -8.37 -4.14
C ILE A 69 1.83 -7.54 -5.42
N MET A 70 1.32 -6.31 -5.36
CA MET A 70 1.50 -5.32 -6.42
C MET A 70 2.63 -4.37 -6.05
N GLU A 71 3.38 -3.93 -7.05
CA GLU A 71 4.48 -2.97 -6.90
C GLU A 71 4.04 -1.68 -7.60
N GLU A 72 4.01 -0.57 -6.85
CA GLU A 72 3.64 0.75 -7.37
C GLU A 72 4.68 1.22 -8.37
N LYS A 73 4.23 1.73 -9.53
CA LYS A 73 5.11 2.28 -10.57
C LYS A 73 5.14 3.80 -10.57
N ALA A 74 4.11 4.44 -10.01
CA ALA A 74 4.07 5.87 -9.80
C ALA A 74 5.25 6.31 -8.92
N ARG A 75 5.73 7.53 -9.13
CA ARG A 75 6.84 8.09 -8.34
C ARG A 75 6.37 8.77 -7.05
N GLY A 76 5.07 8.75 -6.78
CA GLY A 76 4.46 9.26 -5.56
C GLY A 76 4.06 8.10 -4.64
N LYS A 77 3.97 8.37 -3.33
CA LYS A 77 3.49 7.43 -2.30
C LYS A 77 2.26 7.97 -1.56
N ASP A 78 1.59 8.95 -2.15
CA ASP A 78 0.38 9.56 -1.62
C ASP A 78 -0.88 8.81 -2.08
N SER A 79 -1.99 8.99 -1.37
CA SER A 79 -3.23 8.28 -1.67
C SER A 79 -3.75 8.54 -3.09
N ILE A 80 -3.53 9.72 -3.66
CA ILE A 80 -4.04 10.04 -5.01
C ILE A 80 -3.26 9.25 -6.05
N SER A 81 -1.92 9.25 -5.97
CA SER A 81 -1.04 8.48 -6.86
C SER A 81 -1.44 7.01 -6.90
N GLY A 82 -1.57 6.35 -5.74
CA GLY A 82 -1.92 4.93 -5.67
C GLY A 82 -3.33 4.62 -6.19
N HIS A 83 -4.33 5.45 -5.86
CA HIS A 83 -5.69 5.24 -6.36
C HIS A 83 -5.80 5.46 -7.87
N TRP A 84 -5.08 6.43 -8.42
CA TRP A 84 -5.04 6.67 -9.87
C TRP A 84 -4.36 5.51 -10.60
N GLU A 85 -3.27 4.97 -10.06
CA GLU A 85 -2.58 3.84 -10.68
C GLU A 85 -3.44 2.57 -10.69
N MET A 86 -4.16 2.27 -9.60
CA MET A 86 -5.12 1.17 -9.57
C MET A 86 -6.19 1.29 -10.67
N MET A 87 -6.57 2.53 -11.02
CA MET A 87 -7.55 2.83 -12.08
C MET A 87 -6.92 3.00 -13.47
N GLY A 88 -5.62 2.75 -13.61
CA GLY A 88 -4.92 2.73 -14.91
C GLY A 88 -4.12 3.98 -15.27
N LEU A 89 -3.87 4.89 -14.32
CA LEU A 89 -3.10 6.13 -14.53
C LEU A 89 -1.80 6.13 -13.72
N THR A 90 -0.65 6.01 -14.37
CA THR A 90 0.66 6.04 -13.71
C THR A 90 1.25 7.45 -13.71
N LEU A 91 1.40 8.05 -12.52
CA LEU A 91 2.03 9.37 -12.37
C LEU A 91 3.55 9.28 -12.38
N THR A 92 4.18 9.97 -13.32
CA THR A 92 5.66 10.05 -13.42
C THR A 92 6.25 11.20 -12.61
N LYS A 93 5.42 12.11 -12.09
CA LYS A 93 5.81 13.23 -11.23
C LYS A 93 4.98 13.16 -9.94
N PRO A 94 5.61 13.07 -8.75
CA PRO A 94 4.88 13.06 -7.48
C PRO A 94 4.28 14.44 -7.18
N PHE A 95 3.23 14.44 -6.35
CA PHE A 95 2.75 15.67 -5.74
C PHE A 95 3.77 16.20 -4.71
N PRO A 96 3.92 17.53 -4.58
CA PRO A 96 4.77 18.11 -3.55
C PRO A 96 4.17 17.88 -2.16
N THR A 97 5.02 17.68 -1.16
CA THR A 97 4.64 17.65 0.25
C THR A 97 5.22 18.87 0.96
N TYR A 98 4.53 19.35 1.99
CA TYR A 98 4.88 20.58 2.71
C TYR A 98 4.95 20.33 4.24
N PRO A 99 5.84 19.43 4.72
CA PRO A 99 5.91 19.09 6.14
C PRO A 99 6.25 20.29 7.04
N ASN A 100 6.89 21.33 6.48
CA ASN A 100 7.30 22.55 7.18
C ASN A 100 6.56 23.80 6.66
N GLY A 101 5.41 23.62 6.00
CA GLY A 101 4.65 24.72 5.38
C GLY A 101 4.99 24.97 3.91
N PHE A 102 4.21 25.85 3.28
CA PHE A 102 4.39 26.25 1.88
C PHE A 102 5.61 27.16 1.72
N PRO A 103 6.31 27.10 0.58
CA PRO A 103 7.44 27.98 0.33
C PRO A 103 6.97 29.41 0.02
N PRO A 104 7.79 30.44 0.29
CA PRO A 104 7.41 31.85 0.11
C PRO A 104 6.85 32.16 -1.28
N GLU A 105 7.41 31.59 -2.35
CA GLU A 105 6.92 31.83 -3.72
C GLU A 105 5.47 31.38 -3.96
N VAL A 106 4.97 30.41 -3.18
CA VAL A 106 3.57 30.00 -3.23
C VAL A 106 2.72 30.96 -2.41
N ILE A 107 3.20 31.40 -1.25
CA ILE A 107 2.44 32.27 -0.33
C ILE A 107 2.32 33.68 -0.92
N ASP A 108 3.41 34.26 -1.40
CA ASP A 108 3.50 35.62 -1.93
C ASP A 108 2.67 35.84 -3.22
N ALA A 109 2.20 34.75 -3.84
CA ALA A 109 1.38 34.78 -5.05
C ALA A 109 -0.12 35.01 -4.76
N PHE A 110 -0.56 35.01 -3.51
CA PHE A 110 -1.95 35.20 -3.07
C PHE A 110 -2.08 36.39 -2.11
#